data_AF-E6XBP4-F1
#
_entry.id   AF-E6XBP4-F1
#
_cell.length_a   1.000
_cell.length_b   1.000
_cell.length_c   1.000
_cell.angle_alpha   90.00
_cell.angle_beta   90.00
_cell.angle_gamma   90.00
#
_symmetry.space_group_name_H-M   'P 1'
#
loop_
_entity.id
_entity.type
_entity.pdbx_description
1 polymer ?
#
loop_
_entity_poly.entity_id
_entity_poly.type
_entity_poly.pdbx_seq_one_letter_code
_entity_poly.pdbx_strand_id
1 'polypeptide(L)'
;MMSYFTHKLNRIAVRITLYSFSLETVLFLVVLAVETITVVAIIPVLIAALLNLIILIVSILNTLVNYKDFEENISTLLMVLINIAIGLLYQNLIN
;
A
#
# COMPACT_ATOMS: atom_id res chain seq x y z
N MET A 1 -9.22 14.72 4.26
CA MET A 1 -8.85 13.33 4.63
C MET A 1 -8.99 13.03 6.12
N MET A 2 -8.46 13.85 7.04
CA MET A 2 -8.44 13.53 8.48
C MET A 2 -9.82 13.40 9.15
N SER A 3 -10.86 14.02 8.56
CA SER A 3 -12.26 13.98 9.03
C SER A 3 -13.05 12.76 8.55
N TYR A 4 -12.59 12.06 7.51
CA TYR A 4 -13.32 10.93 6.90
C TYR A 4 -12.93 9.59 7.54
N PHE A 5 -11.72 9.51 8.10
CA PHE A 5 -11.23 8.34 8.82
C PHE A 5 -11.25 8.63 10.32
N THR A 6 -12.31 8.21 10.98
CA THR A 6 -12.50 8.38 12.43
C THR A 6 -11.69 7.36 13.22
N HIS A 7 -11.51 6.14 12.70
CA HIS A 7 -10.76 5.10 13.37
C HIS A 7 -9.25 5.31 13.24
N LYS A 8 -8.54 5.21 14.37
CA LYS A 8 -7.07 5.38 14.39
C LYS A 8 -6.38 4.36 13.49
N LEU A 9 -6.86 3.11 13.47
CA LEU A 9 -6.29 2.04 12.64
C LEU A 9 -6.43 2.35 11.15
N ASN A 10 -7.61 2.80 10.69
CA ASN A 10 -7.80 3.19 9.29
C ASN A 10 -6.94 4.41 8.91
N ARG A 11 -6.82 5.41 9.80
CA ARG A 11 -5.89 6.53 9.56
C ARG A 11 -4.45 6.08 9.40
N ILE A 12 -4.00 5.15 10.23
CA ILE A 12 -2.64 4.60 10.16
C ILE A 12 -2.48 3.81 8.86
N ALA A 13 -3.44 2.93 8.53
CA ALA A 13 -3.44 2.15 7.30
C ALA A 13 -3.32 3.06 6.07
N VAL A 14 -4.20 4.04 5.92
CA VAL A 14 -4.19 4.99 4.79
C VAL A 14 -2.86 5.76 4.71
N ARG A 15 -2.31 6.21 5.85
CA ARG A 15 -1.01 6.90 5.85
C ARG A 15 0.12 5.99 5.37
N ILE A 16 0.18 4.76 5.88
CA ILE A 16 1.23 3.83 5.47
C ILE A 16 1.05 3.45 3.99
N THR A 17 -0.18 3.23 3.53
CA THR A 17 -0.48 2.99 2.11
C THR A 17 0.02 4.13 1.24
N LEU A 18 -0.20 5.38 1.64
CA LEU A 18 0.25 6.56 0.89
C LEU A 18 1.77 6.67 0.85
N TYR A 19 2.46 6.39 1.97
CA TYR A 19 3.92 6.35 2.00
C TYR A 19 4.49 5.18 1.16
N SER A 20 3.88 3.99 1.24
CA SER A 20 4.27 2.84 0.42
C SER A 20 4.12 3.13 -1.05
N PHE A 21 2.96 3.68 -1.46
CA PHE A 21 2.70 4.09 -2.84
C PHE A 21 3.77 5.06 -3.37
N SER A 22 4.11 6.07 -2.56
CA SER A 22 5.08 7.08 -2.93
C SER A 22 6.48 6.47 -3.10
N LEU A 23 6.86 5.58 -2.18
CA LEU A 23 8.15 4.88 -2.20
C LEU A 23 8.24 3.95 -3.42
N GLU A 24 7.22 3.14 -3.66
CA GLU A 24 7.12 2.24 -4.82
C GLU A 24 7.19 3.00 -6.14
N THR A 25 6.51 4.16 -6.23
CA THR A 25 6.54 5.01 -7.43
C THR A 25 7.92 5.61 -7.67
N VAL A 26 8.59 6.10 -6.63
CA VAL A 26 9.97 6.63 -6.75
C VAL A 26 10.93 5.53 -7.18
N LEU A 27 10.83 4.33 -6.59
CA LEU A 27 11.67 3.21 -7.00
C LEU A 27 11.43 2.79 -8.45
N PHE A 28 10.15 2.73 -8.87
CA PHE A 28 9.80 2.41 -10.25
C PHE A 28 10.46 3.41 -11.23
N LEU A 29 10.37 4.70 -10.94
CA LEU A 29 11.01 5.74 -11.77
C LEU A 29 12.53 5.63 -11.79
N VAL A 30 13.15 5.31 -10.65
CA VAL A 30 14.61 5.11 -10.56
C VAL A 30 15.06 3.90 -11.39
N VAL A 31 14.33 2.80 -11.32
CA VAL A 31 14.62 1.59 -12.12
C VAL A 31 14.44 1.89 -13.62
N LEU A 32 13.39 2.62 -13.99
CA LEU A 32 13.18 3.04 -15.38
C LEU A 32 14.30 3.95 -15.90
N ALA A 33 14.84 4.83 -15.03
CA ALA A 33 15.93 5.73 -15.38
C ALA A 33 17.31 5.05 -15.43
N VAL A 34 17.49 3.94 -14.70
CA VAL A 34 18.77 3.24 -14.60
C VAL A 34 18.57 1.76 -14.90
N GLU A 35 18.81 1.38 -16.16
CA GLU A 35 18.63 0.01 -16.71
C GLU A 35 19.36 -1.11 -15.93
N THR A 36 20.25 -0.77 -14.99
CA THR A 36 21.17 -1.71 -14.31
C THR A 36 20.93 -1.91 -12.80
N ILE A 37 19.97 -1.21 -12.17
CA ILE A 37 19.78 -1.23 -10.69
C ILE A 37 18.80 -2.33 -10.21
N THR A 38 18.51 -3.34 -11.03
CA THR A 38 17.49 -4.38 -10.70
C THR A 38 17.75 -5.09 -9.36
N VAL A 39 19.01 -5.33 -8.99
CA VAL A 39 19.34 -6.05 -7.74
C VAL A 39 19.11 -5.21 -6.47
N VAL A 40 19.37 -3.90 -6.51
CA VAL A 40 19.19 -3.02 -5.33
C VAL A 40 17.71 -2.70 -5.10
N ALA A 41 16.89 -2.74 -6.16
CA ALA A 41 15.46 -2.49 -6.09
C ALA A 41 14.66 -3.64 -5.43
N ILE A 42 15.20 -4.87 -5.37
CA ILE A 42 14.48 -6.04 -4.83
C ILE A 42 14.18 -5.92 -3.33
N ILE A 43 15.17 -5.48 -2.54
CA ILE A 43 15.02 -5.39 -1.07
C ILE A 43 13.86 -4.46 -0.66
N PRO A 44 13.80 -3.20 -1.14
CA PRO A 44 12.72 -2.31 -0.73
C PRO A 44 11.35 -2.73 -1.30
N VAL A 45 11.31 -3.37 -2.47
CA VAL A 45 10.07 -3.96 -3.02
C VAL A 45 9.54 -5.06 -2.11
N LEU A 46 10.41 -5.93 -1.60
CA LEU A 46 10.03 -7.03 -0.71
C LEU A 46 9.55 -6.52 0.65
N ILE A 47 10.17 -5.46 1.18
CA ILE A 47 9.71 -4.76 2.40
C ILE A 47 8.32 -4.13 2.16
N ALA A 48 8.12 -3.45 1.04
CA ALA A 48 6.83 -2.84 0.69
C ALA A 48 5.72 -3.90 0.56
N ALA A 49 6.02 -5.05 -0.07
CA ALA A 49 5.09 -6.16 -0.18
C ALA A 49 4.67 -6.72 1.20
N LEU A 50 5.63 -6.92 2.11
CA LEU A 50 5.35 -7.37 3.48
C LEU A 50 4.51 -6.34 4.27
N LEU A 51 4.84 -5.05 4.16
CA LEU A 51 4.07 -3.99 4.81
C LEU A 51 2.63 -3.93 4.29
N ASN A 52 2.44 -3.97 2.97
CA ASN A 52 1.13 -3.98 2.35
C ASN A 52 0.31 -5.20 2.81
N LEU A 53 0.93 -6.38 2.93
CA LEU A 53 0.26 -7.58 3.43
C LEU A 53 -0.19 -7.43 4.89
N ILE A 54 0.67 -6.90 5.76
CA ILE A 54 0.34 -6.65 7.17
C ILE A 54 -0.83 -5.65 7.26
N ILE A 55 -0.79 -4.56 6.50
CA ILE A 55 -1.84 -3.54 6.49
C ILE A 55 -3.16 -4.10 5.96
N LEU A 56 -3.11 -4.96 4.95
CA LEU A 56 -4.30 -5.64 4.42
C LEU A 56 -4.97 -6.50 5.50
N ILE A 57 -4.20 -7.31 6.22
CA ILE A 57 -4.71 -8.14 7.32
C ILE A 57 -5.33 -7.26 8.41
N VAL A 58 -4.62 -6.21 8.85
CA VAL A 58 -5.12 -5.28 9.87
C VAL A 58 -6.40 -4.59 9.40
N SER A 59 -6.48 -4.18 8.13
CA SER A 59 -7.66 -3.54 7.57
C SER A 59 -8.86 -4.49 7.50
N ILE A 60 -8.65 -5.76 7.10
CA ILE A 60 -9.70 -6.79 7.10
C ILE A 60 -10.21 -7.02 8.54
N LEU A 61 -9.30 -7.20 9.51
CA LEU A 61 -9.69 -7.37 10.91
C LEU A 61 -10.46 -6.16 11.44
N ASN A 62 -10.01 -4.94 11.12
CA ASN A 62 -10.70 -3.72 11.51
C ASN A 62 -12.11 -3.64 10.88
N THR A 63 -12.25 -4.10 9.64
CA THR A 63 -13.54 -4.16 8.93
C THR A 63 -14.50 -5.15 9.61
N LEU A 64 -14.00 -6.30 10.07
CA LEU A 64 -14.80 -7.30 10.77
C LEU A 64 -15.23 -6.82 12.17
N VAL A 65 -14.32 -6.18 12.91
CA VAL A 65 -14.59 -5.67 14.27
C VAL A 65 -15.54 -4.46 14.22
N ASN A 66 -15.31 -3.52 13.32
CA ASN A 66 -16.06 -2.27 13.20
C ASN A 66 -17.02 -2.28 12.00
N TYR A 67 -17.76 -3.38 11.80
CA TYR A 67 -18.64 -3.57 10.63
C TYR A 67 -19.70 -2.48 10.46
N LYS A 68 -20.08 -1.78 11.53
CA LYS A 68 -21.06 -0.68 11.50
C LYS A 68 -20.54 0.55 10.74
N ASP A 69 -19.23 0.77 10.75
CA ASP A 69 -18.58 1.87 10.04
C ASP A 69 -18.04 1.41 8.68
N PHE A 70 -18.96 0.80 7.91
CA PHE A 70 -18.64 0.09 6.67
C PHE A 70 -18.02 0.99 5.61
N GLU A 71 -18.51 2.23 5.45
CA GLU A 71 -18.00 3.18 4.45
C GLU A 71 -16.52 3.49 4.66
N GLU A 72 -16.10 3.73 5.91
CA GLU A 72 -14.71 4.04 6.25
C GLU A 72 -13.79 2.83 6.02
N ASN A 73 -14.23 1.66 6.46
CA ASN A 73 -13.46 0.43 6.36
C ASN A 73 -13.31 -0.03 4.90
N ILE A 74 -14.38 0.02 4.11
CA ILE A 74 -14.31 -0.29 2.67
C ILE A 74 -13.41 0.70 1.94
N SER A 75 -13.53 1.99 2.23
CA SER A 75 -12.67 3.00 1.58
C SER A 75 -11.20 2.73 1.88
N THR A 76 -10.88 2.37 3.12
CA THR A 76 -9.52 1.97 3.53
C THR A 76 -9.06 0.74 2.78
N LEU A 77 -9.91 -0.30 2.73
CA LEU A 77 -9.59 -1.58 2.08
C LEU A 77 -9.37 -1.40 0.57
N LEU A 78 -10.20 -0.59 -0.09
CA LEU A 78 -10.05 -0.24 -1.49
C LEU A 78 -8.73 0.50 -1.75
N MET A 79 -8.35 1.46 -0.90
CA MET A 79 -7.06 2.14 -1.05
C MET A 79 -5.88 1.18 -0.94
N VAL A 80 -5.91 0.27 0.03
CA VAL A 80 -4.87 -0.76 0.20
C VAL A 80 -4.80 -1.69 -1.01
N LEU A 81 -5.96 -2.16 -1.50
CA LEU A 81 -6.03 -3.03 -2.68
C LEU A 81 -5.53 -2.35 -3.95
N ILE A 82 -5.90 -1.08 -4.17
CA ILE A 82 -5.40 -0.29 -5.30
C ILE A 82 -3.89 -0.14 -5.21
N ASN A 83 -3.34 0.16 -4.03
CA ASN A 83 -1.91 0.27 -3.84
C ASN A 83 -1.18 -1.03 -4.20
N ILE A 84 -1.68 -2.18 -3.72
CA ILE A 84 -1.12 -3.49 -4.04
C ILE A 84 -1.19 -3.76 -5.55
N ALA A 85 -2.32 -3.47 -6.19
CA ALA A 85 -2.48 -3.67 -7.63
C ALA A 85 -1.49 -2.83 -8.44
N ILE A 86 -1.25 -1.58 -8.04
CA ILE A 86 -0.25 -0.71 -8.70
C ILE A 86 1.16 -1.24 -8.46
N GLY A 87 1.50 -1.65 -7.24
CA GLY A 87 2.81 -2.25 -6.94
C GLY A 87 3.10 -3.49 -7.78
N LEU A 88 2.10 -4.36 -7.99
CA LEU A 88 2.20 -5.52 -8.89
C LEU A 88 2.39 -5.11 -10.35
N LEU A 89 1.69 -4.07 -10.81
CA LEU A 89 1.89 -3.54 -12.16
C LEU A 89 3.32 -3.03 -12.37
N TYR A 90 3.88 -2.30 -11.40
CA TYR A 90 5.27 -1.83 -11.47
C TYR A 90 6.27 -2.99 -11.56
N GLN A 91 6.07 -4.05 -10.77
CA GLN A 91 6.93 -5.24 -10.85
C GLN A 91 6.87 -5.92 -12.22
N ASN A 92 5.67 -6.03 -12.81
CA ASN A 92 5.47 -6.65 -14.12
C ASN A 92 5.96 -5.78 -15.30
N LEU A 93 6.17 -4.48 -15.09
CA LEU A 93 6.75 -3.58 -16.10
C LEU A 93 8.28 -3.55 -16.03
N ILE A 94 8.86 -3.89 -14.88
CA ILE A 94 10.31 -3.92 -14.66
C ILE A 94 10.92 -5.27 -15.06
N ASN A 95 10.24 -6.38 -14.78
CA ASN A 95 10.65 -7.74 -15.18
C ASN A 95 10.14 -8.10 -16.58
#